data_AF-F3FFG5-F1
#
_entry.id   AF-F3FFG5-F1
#
_cell.length_a   1.000
_cell.length_b   1.000
_cell.length_c   1.000
_cell.angle_alpha   90.00
_cell.angle_beta   90.00
_cell.angle_gamma   90.00
#
_symmetry.space_group_name_H-M   'P 1'
#
loop_
_entity.id
_entity.type
_entity.pdbx_description
1 polymer ?
#
loop_
_entity_poly.entity_id
_entity_poly.type
_entity_poly.pdbx_seq_one_letter_code
_entity_poly.pdbx_strand_id
1 'polypeptide(L)'
;MIGEKCEINNFDVLTVKDELLAKNIVSSTKAAMTTASYVSLWQCGQTFDFEKSAVKKHRALLRKLDIDIKIPFDVTRHGIVFIRNVREIERRFETEVPSFYRHAVVPRHLQLVAA
;
A
#
# COMPACT_ATOMS: atom_id res chain seq x y z
N MET A 1 0.96 21.87 21.62
CA MET A 1 0.27 21.96 20.32
C MET A 1 0.16 20.53 19.80
N ILE A 2 -1.00 19.90 20.00
CA ILE A 2 -1.26 18.54 19.51
C ILE A 2 -1.54 18.70 18.02
N GLY A 3 -0.66 18.16 17.18
CA GLY A 3 -0.80 18.25 15.73
C GLY A 3 -2.13 17.63 15.30
N GLU A 4 -2.83 18.32 14.40
CA GLU A 4 -4.04 17.79 13.78
C GLU A 4 -3.73 16.42 13.16
N LYS A 5 -4.52 15.42 13.53
CA LYS A 5 -4.38 14.06 13.02
C LYS A 5 -4.74 14.07 11.54
N CYS A 6 -3.74 14.02 10.65
CA CYS A 6 -3.98 13.79 9.23
C CYS A 6 -4.61 12.40 9.05
N GLU A 7 -5.90 12.35 8.75
CA GLU A 7 -6.60 11.11 8.40
C GLU A 7 -6.37 10.81 6.91
N ILE A 8 -5.89 9.61 6.62
CA ILE A 8 -5.62 9.15 5.25
C ILE A 8 -6.90 8.49 4.72
N ASN A 9 -7.59 9.14 3.77
CA ASN A 9 -8.87 8.66 3.23
C ASN A 9 -8.73 7.54 2.19
N ASN A 10 -7.78 7.66 1.25
CA ASN A 10 -7.44 6.60 0.30
C ASN A 10 -5.99 6.75 -0.19
N PHE A 11 -5.33 5.63 -0.47
CA PHE A 11 -3.92 5.59 -0.88
C PHE A 11 -3.58 4.31 -1.64
N ASP A 12 -2.52 4.37 -2.43
CA ASP A 12 -1.95 3.19 -3.08
C ASP A 12 -0.83 2.62 -2.20
N VAL A 13 -0.94 1.33 -1.85
CA VAL A 13 0.11 0.58 -1.16
C VAL A 13 1.07 0.00 -2.17
N LEU A 14 2.34 0.41 -2.10
CA LEU A 14 3.40 -0.19 -2.89
C LEU A 14 4.24 -1.17 -2.08
N THR A 15 4.64 -2.25 -2.75
CA THR A 15 5.58 -3.22 -2.18
C THR A 15 7.02 -2.75 -2.38
N VAL A 16 7.98 -3.35 -1.65
CA VAL A 16 9.42 -3.02 -1.78
C VAL A 16 9.90 -3.15 -3.23
N LYS A 17 9.45 -4.17 -3.98
CA LYS A 17 9.85 -4.35 -5.39
C LYS A 17 9.39 -3.16 -6.25
N ASP A 18 8.17 -2.66 -6.00
CA ASP A 18 7.56 -1.59 -6.80
C ASP A 18 8.25 -0.28 -6.47
N GLU A 19 8.56 -0.05 -5.19
CA GLU A 19 9.30 1.13 -4.75
C GLU A 19 10.74 1.16 -5.30
N LEU A 20 11.42 0.00 -5.36
CA LEU A 20 12.76 -0.11 -5.97
C LEU A 20 12.74 0.25 -7.47
N LEU A 21 11.72 -0.19 -8.21
CA LEU A 21 11.54 0.13 -9.62
C LEU A 21 11.12 1.59 -9.82
N ALA A 22 10.17 2.09 -9.02
CA ALA A 22 9.67 3.45 -9.11
C ALA A 22 10.74 4.50 -8.83
N LYS A 23 11.70 4.20 -7.94
CA LYS A 23 12.87 5.05 -7.66
C LYS A 23 14.06 4.80 -8.60
N ASN A 24 13.91 3.94 -9.61
CA ASN A 24 14.99 3.54 -10.53
C ASN A 24 16.28 3.08 -9.81
N ILE A 25 16.13 2.47 -8.62
CA ILE A 25 17.28 1.96 -7.85
C ILE A 25 17.86 0.70 -8.52
N VAL A 26 17.00 -0.08 -9.16
CA VAL A 26 17.33 -1.33 -9.85
C VAL A 26 16.76 -1.27 -11.27
N SER A 27 17.51 -1.79 -12.24
CA SER A 27 17.16 -1.71 -13.67
C SER A 27 16.18 -2.78 -14.17
N SER A 28 16.00 -3.88 -13.43
CA SER A 28 15.18 -5.01 -13.86
C SER A 28 14.26 -5.51 -12.76
N THR A 29 13.05 -5.89 -13.14
CA THR A 29 12.05 -6.50 -12.26
C THR A 29 12.57 -7.73 -11.55
N LYS A 30 13.41 -8.55 -12.21
CA LYS A 30 14.00 -9.74 -11.59
C LYS A 30 14.89 -9.35 -10.40
N ALA A 31 15.76 -8.36 -10.61
CA ALA A 31 16.68 -7.91 -9.56
C ALA A 31 15.94 -7.18 -8.42
N ALA A 32 14.86 -6.44 -8.74
CA ALA A 32 13.97 -5.85 -7.75
C ALA A 32 13.28 -6.94 -6.91
N MET A 33 12.73 -7.98 -7.54
CA MET A 33 12.10 -9.10 -6.86
C MET A 33 13.08 -9.84 -5.96
N THR A 34 14.29 -10.16 -6.44
CA THR A 34 15.31 -10.81 -5.60
C THR A 34 15.65 -9.98 -4.37
N THR A 35 15.80 -8.66 -4.53
CA THR A 35 16.09 -7.75 -3.40
C THR A 35 14.91 -7.69 -2.43
N ALA A 36 13.67 -7.68 -2.93
CA ALA A 36 12.48 -7.73 -2.10
C ALA A 36 12.35 -9.07 -1.34
N SER A 37 12.77 -10.19 -1.92
CA SER A 37 12.79 -11.49 -1.23
C SER A 37 13.70 -11.49 0.01
N TYR A 38 14.84 -10.79 -0.02
CA TYR A 38 15.67 -10.61 1.18
C TYR A 38 14.91 -9.91 2.30
N VAL A 39 14.07 -8.92 1.98
CA VAL A 39 13.22 -8.24 2.96
C VAL A 39 12.16 -9.19 3.50
N SER A 40 11.49 -9.97 2.65
CA SER A 40 10.50 -10.95 3.12
C SER A 40 11.10 -12.00 4.04
N LEU A 41 12.29 -12.50 3.71
CA LEU A 41 13.02 -13.45 4.56
C LEU A 41 13.45 -12.81 5.89
N TRP A 42 13.90 -11.55 5.85
CA TRP A 42 14.23 -10.78 7.05
C TRP A 42 13.02 -10.56 7.95
N GLN A 43 11.84 -10.27 7.37
CA GLN A 43 10.58 -10.14 8.10
C GLN A 43 10.18 -11.44 8.81
N CYS A 44 10.45 -12.59 8.19
CA CYS A 44 10.26 -13.91 8.80
C CYS A 44 11.32 -14.25 9.88
N GLY A 45 12.27 -13.35 10.16
CA GLY A 45 13.31 -13.55 11.17
C GLY A 45 14.56 -14.27 10.67
N GLN A 46 14.73 -14.44 9.35
CA GLN A 46 15.94 -15.04 8.82
C GLN A 46 17.17 -14.15 9.09
N THR A 47 18.25 -14.77 9.57
CA THR A 47 19.55 -14.12 9.69
C THR A 47 20.36 -14.31 8.40
N PHE A 48 21.13 -13.29 8.03
CA PHE A 48 21.98 -13.32 6.86
C PHE A 48 23.44 -13.24 7.26
N ASP A 49 24.28 -13.94 6.48
CA ASP A 49 25.71 -13.79 6.54
C ASP A 49 26.11 -12.50 5.81
N PHE A 50 26.45 -11.46 6.58
CA PHE A 50 26.83 -10.15 6.06
C PHE A 50 28.20 -10.12 5.42
N GLU A 51 29.00 -11.19 5.49
CA GLU A 51 30.27 -11.26 4.77
C GLU A 51 30.08 -11.61 3.28
N LYS A 52 28.96 -12.25 2.93
CA LYS A 52 28.63 -12.58 1.54
C LYS A 52 28.41 -11.33 0.70
N SER A 53 29.09 -11.28 -0.45
CA SER A 53 29.02 -10.16 -1.40
C SER A 53 27.59 -9.87 -1.88
N ALA A 54 26.78 -10.90 -2.12
CA ALA A 54 25.37 -10.75 -2.50
C ALA A 54 24.56 -10.03 -1.42
N VAL A 55 24.72 -10.41 -0.15
CA VAL A 55 24.03 -9.78 0.98
C VAL A 55 24.47 -8.33 1.12
N LYS A 56 25.77 -8.04 1.02
CA LYS A 56 26.32 -6.67 1.03
C LYS A 56 25.67 -5.81 -0.07
N LYS A 57 25.55 -6.34 -1.30
CA LYS A 57 24.93 -5.66 -2.44
C LYS A 57 23.45 -5.37 -2.23
N HIS A 58 22.65 -6.37 -1.84
CA HIS A 58 21.21 -6.18 -1.62
C HIS A 58 20.93 -5.25 -0.45
N ARG A 59 21.70 -5.35 0.64
CA ARG A 59 21.63 -4.43 1.78
C ARG A 59 21.91 -2.98 1.37
N ALA A 60 22.91 -2.75 0.52
CA ALA A 60 23.20 -1.39 0.02
C ALA A 60 22.04 -0.81 -0.80
N LEU A 61 21.32 -1.63 -1.57
CA LEU A 61 20.12 -1.20 -2.30
C LEU A 61 18.96 -0.88 -1.35
N LEU A 62 18.74 -1.74 -0.35
CA LEU A 62 17.67 -1.56 0.65
C LEU A 62 17.88 -0.31 1.51
N ARG A 63 19.12 0.04 1.82
CA ARG A 63 19.46 1.29 2.53
C ARG A 63 19.05 2.55 1.77
N LYS A 64 18.95 2.50 0.44
CA LYS A 64 18.39 3.62 -0.34
C LYS A 64 16.88 3.81 -0.12
N LEU A 65 16.22 2.80 0.45
CA LEU A 65 14.83 2.84 0.90
C LEU A 65 14.71 2.94 2.42
N ASP A 66 15.80 3.28 3.11
CA ASP A 66 15.88 3.35 4.58
C ASP A 66 15.56 2.02 5.30
N ILE A 67 15.82 0.90 4.63
CA ILE A 67 15.68 -0.45 5.19
C ILE A 67 17.07 -1.03 5.44
N ASP A 68 17.39 -1.37 6.69
CA ASP A 68 18.64 -2.03 7.06
C ASP A 68 18.41 -3.42 7.68
N ILE A 69 18.53 -4.46 6.84
CA ILE A 69 18.35 -5.87 7.22
C ILE A 69 19.39 -6.40 8.24
N LYS A 70 20.38 -5.59 8.64
CA LYS A 70 21.32 -5.94 9.73
C LYS A 70 20.69 -5.75 11.11
N ILE A 71 19.74 -4.83 11.23
CA ILE A 71 19.00 -4.61 12.45
C ILE A 71 17.94 -5.72 12.56
N PRO A 72 17.62 -6.25 13.74
CA PRO A 72 16.50 -7.17 13.88
C PRO A 72 15.20 -6.52 13.39
N PHE A 73 14.36 -7.30 12.71
CA PHE A 73 13.09 -6.79 12.23
C PHE A 73 12.19 -6.42 13.42
N ASP A 74 11.66 -5.20 13.37
CA ASP A 74 10.73 -4.66 14.36
C ASP A 74 9.56 -4.02 13.62
N VAL A 75 8.38 -4.63 13.76
CA VAL A 75 7.14 -4.21 13.09
C VAL A 75 6.71 -2.79 13.52
N THR A 76 7.01 -2.40 14.76
CA THR A 76 6.62 -1.09 15.29
C THR A 76 7.47 0.05 14.71
N ARG A 77 8.70 -0.27 14.30
CA ARG A 77 9.69 0.69 13.80
C ARG A 77 9.80 0.69 12.29
N HIS A 78 9.63 -0.46 11.64
CA HIS A 78 9.84 -0.64 10.22
C HIS A 78 8.50 -0.81 9.50
N GLY A 79 7.84 0.31 9.23
CA GLY A 79 6.70 0.33 8.31
C GLY A 79 7.18 0.06 6.89
N ILE A 80 7.18 -1.21 6.45
CA ILE A 80 7.54 -1.60 5.07
C ILE A 80 6.33 -1.41 4.14
N VAL A 81 5.62 -0.31 4.30
CA VAL A 81 4.46 0.05 3.50
C VAL A 81 4.75 1.43 2.93
N PHE A 82 4.94 1.49 1.61
CA PHE A 82 5.15 2.75 0.92
C PHE A 82 3.80 3.27 0.45
N ILE A 83 3.37 4.38 1.04
CA ILE A 83 2.12 5.05 0.72
C ILE A 83 2.39 6.08 -0.38
N ARG A 84 1.69 5.97 -1.51
CA ARG A 84 1.70 6.98 -2.59
C ARG A 84 0.28 7.39 -2.96
N ASN A 85 0.17 8.49 -3.71
CA ASN A 85 -1.08 9.03 -4.24
C ASN A 85 -2.19 9.15 -3.19
N VAL A 86 -1.87 9.75 -2.05
CA VAL A 86 -2.88 10.03 -1.02
C VAL A 86 -3.89 10.99 -1.61
N ARG A 87 -5.16 10.58 -1.64
CA ARG A 87 -6.26 11.36 -2.21
C ARG A 87 -7.43 11.44 -1.24
N GLU A 88 -8.05 12.61 -1.20
CA GLU A 88 -9.29 12.82 -0.49
C GLU A 88 -10.45 12.33 -1.37
N ILE A 89 -11.36 11.54 -0.77
CA ILE A 89 -12.53 11.03 -1.47
C ILE A 89 -13.77 11.52 -0.73
N GLU A 90 -14.51 12.40 -1.38
CA GLU A 90 -15.83 12.82 -0.93
C GLU A 90 -16.89 11.94 -1.60
N ARG A 91 -17.73 11.27 -0.81
CA ARG A 91 -18.91 10.57 -1.34
C ARG A 91 -20.01 11.61 -1.62
N ARG A 92 -20.34 11.81 -2.89
CA ARG A 92 -21.56 12.52 -3.27
C ARG A 92 -22.73 11.56 -3.22
N PHE A 93 -23.63 11.75 -2.25
CA PHE A 93 -24.87 10.96 -2.13
C PHE A 93 -25.96 11.45 -3.08
N GLU A 94 -25.88 12.70 -3.51
CA GLU A 94 -26.74 13.28 -4.53
C GLU A 94 -26.12 13.05 -5.90
N THR A 95 -26.44 11.92 -6.52
CA THR A 95 -26.13 11.67 -7.93
C THR A 95 -27.46 11.44 -8.64
N GLU A 96 -27.68 12.17 -9.74
CA GLU A 96 -28.87 11.97 -10.56
C GLU A 96 -28.93 10.53 -11.07
N VAL A 97 -30.13 9.97 -11.06
CA VAL A 97 -30.37 8.61 -11.55
C VAL A 97 -29.96 8.55 -13.02
N PRO A 98 -29.04 7.63 -13.41
CA PRO A 98 -28.62 7.52 -14.80
C PRO A 98 -29.81 7.23 -15.73
N SER A 99 -29.80 7.78 -16.94
CA SER A 99 -30.90 7.63 -17.91
C SER A 99 -31.25 6.19 -18.30
N PHE A 100 -30.30 5.26 -18.13
CA PHE A 100 -30.51 3.83 -18.38
C PHE A 100 -31.15 3.09 -17.19
N TYR A 101 -31.13 3.66 -15.99
CA TYR A 101 -31.67 3.02 -14.79
C TYR A 101 -33.19 3.11 -14.80
N ARG A 102 -33.86 1.95 -14.89
CA ARG A 102 -35.31 1.84 -14.77
C ARG A 102 -35.64 1.31 -13.37
N HIS A 103 -36.35 2.09 -12.57
CA HIS A 103 -36.88 1.57 -11.31
C HIS A 103 -37.85 0.41 -11.60
N ALA A 104 -37.89 -0.59 -10.72
CA ALA A 104 -38.90 -1.63 -10.82
C ALA A 104 -40.28 -0.95 -10.70
N VAL A 105 -41.11 -1.10 -11.73
CA VAL A 105 -42.52 -0.69 -11.67
C VAL A 105 -43.26 -1.83 -10.97
N VAL A 106 -43.21 -1.82 -9.63
CA VAL A 106 -43.98 -2.78 -8.83
C VAL A 106 -45.41 -2.23 -8.70
N PRO A 107 -46.45 -2.99 -9.07
CA PRO A 107 -47.81 -2.55 -8.83
C PRO A 107 -48.03 -2.30 -7.33
N ARG A 108 -48.38 -1.06 -6.98
CA ARG A 108 -48.70 -0.65 -5.60
C ARG A 108 -50.00 -1.35 -5.18
N HIS A 109 -49.88 -2.42 -4.42
CA HIS A 109 -51.02 -3.10 -3.78
C HIS A 109 -51.36 -2.51 -2.40
N LEU A 110 -50.53 -1.59 -1.89
CA LEU A 110 -50.77 -0.89 -0.62
C LEU A 110 -51.21 0.56 -0.92
N GLN A 111 -52.40 0.92 -0.47
CA GLN A 111 -52.94 2.27 -0.49
C GLN A 111 -52.97 2.82 0.94
N LEU A 112 -52.61 4.09 1.10
CA LEU A 112 -52.66 4.78 2.40
C LEU A 112 -54.12 5.09 2.73
N VAL A 113 -54.66 4.47 3.80
CA VAL A 113 -56.06 4.64 4.23
C VAL A 113 -56.08 5.43 5.55
N ALA A 114 -55.68 6.70 5.53
CA ALA A 114 -56.03 7.68 6.57
C ALA A 114 -55.58 9.09 6.12
N ALA A 115 -56.49 10.04 6.23
CA ALA A 115 -56.27 11.48 6.18
C ALA A 115 -56.80 12.10 7.48
#